data_AF-A0A951E0G2-F1
#
_entry.id   AF-A0A951E0G2-F1
#
_cell.length_a   1.000
_cell.length_b   1.000
_cell.length_c   1.000
_cell.angle_alpha   90.00
_cell.angle_beta   90.00
_cell.angle_gamma   90.00
#
_symmetry.space_group_name_H-M   'P 1'
#
loop_
_entity.id
_entity.type
_entity.pdbx_description
1 polymer ?
#
loop_
_entity_poly.entity_id
_entity_poly.type
_entity_poly.pdbx_seq_one_letter_code
_entity_poly.pdbx_strand_id
1 'polypeptide(L)'
;MVSNRSLGGAFTIAVVAALCAPAAAQEQASTVCTFTTGPRAGANYDYAQIGWQPLAVGTPCADGAGSTGYVGGVATAAARGSTVCHFTAGPRTGSSFDYQAIWEPLPVGTPCLDGAGSTGIVR
;
A
#
# COMPACT_ATOMS: atom_id res chain seq x y z
N MET A 1 46.37 -45.50 23.84
CA MET A 1 45.87 -46.09 22.58
C MET A 1 44.69 -46.98 22.96
N VAL A 2 43.45 -46.46 22.89
CA VAL A 2 42.42 -46.80 21.88
C VAL A 2 42.19 -48.32 21.82
N SER A 3 41.02 -48.88 22.18
CA SER A 3 39.77 -48.78 21.42
C SER A 3 38.62 -49.35 22.26
N ASN A 4 37.71 -48.53 22.79
CA ASN A 4 36.39 -48.13 22.29
C ASN A 4 35.37 -49.26 22.03
N ARG A 5 34.26 -49.18 22.79
CA ARG A 5 33.13 -50.11 22.89
C ARG A 5 32.14 -49.85 21.75
N SER A 6 31.62 -50.91 21.12
CA SER A 6 30.45 -50.81 20.22
C SER A 6 29.28 -51.57 20.84
N LEU A 7 28.37 -50.83 21.47
CA LEU A 7 27.05 -51.31 21.91
C LEU A 7 26.05 -50.86 20.86
N GLY A 8 25.36 -51.83 20.26
CA GLY A 8 24.33 -51.62 19.24
C GLY A 8 23.19 -50.76 19.77
N GLY A 9 22.99 -49.62 19.12
CA GLY A 9 21.80 -48.79 19.29
C GLY A 9 20.72 -49.25 18.32
N ALA A 10 19.68 -49.89 18.86
CA ALA A 10 18.42 -50.08 18.15
C ALA A 10 17.85 -48.71 17.80
N PHE A 11 17.95 -48.32 16.52
CA PHE A 11 17.32 -47.12 15.98
C PHE A 11 15.81 -47.39 15.88
N THR A 12 15.08 -47.05 16.94
CA THR A 12 13.64 -46.87 16.87
C THR A 12 13.36 -45.64 16.00
N ILE A 13 12.99 -45.88 14.75
CA ILE A 13 12.54 -44.85 13.82
C ILE A 13 11.20 -44.33 14.37
N ALA A 14 11.25 -43.20 15.08
CA ALA A 14 10.07 -42.42 15.40
C ALA A 14 9.49 -41.90 14.08
N VAL A 15 8.36 -42.48 13.65
CA VAL A 15 7.56 -41.94 12.56
C VAL A 15 6.99 -40.61 13.05
N VAL A 16 7.68 -39.51 12.71
CA VAL A 16 7.16 -38.17 12.90
C VAL A 16 6.05 -38.00 11.86
N ALA A 17 4.80 -38.22 12.29
CA ALA A 17 3.64 -37.85 11.52
C ALA A 17 3.64 -36.32 11.37
N ALA A 18 4.19 -35.85 10.24
CA ALA A 18 4.10 -34.46 9.83
C ALA A 18 2.62 -34.15 9.55
N LEU A 19 1.95 -33.63 10.56
CA LEU A 19 0.64 -33.01 10.43
C LEU A 19 0.82 -31.80 9.51
N CYS A 20 0.48 -31.96 8.23
CA CYS A 20 0.24 -30.84 7.33
C CYS A 20 -0.91 -30.02 7.90
N ALA A 21 -0.60 -29.04 8.74
CA ALA A 21 -1.53 -27.98 9.05
C ALA A 21 -1.78 -27.19 7.75
N PRO A 22 -3.04 -27.01 7.30
CA PRO A 22 -3.29 -26.01 6.28
C PRO A 22 -2.82 -24.68 6.85
N ALA A 23 -1.90 -24.01 6.17
CA ALA A 23 -1.52 -22.65 6.50
C ALA A 23 -2.81 -21.82 6.46
N ALA A 24 -3.36 -21.50 7.62
CA ALA A 24 -4.40 -20.51 7.73
C ALA A 24 -3.77 -19.23 7.19
N ALA A 25 -4.15 -18.84 5.98
CA ALA A 25 -3.89 -17.49 5.49
C ALA A 25 -4.45 -16.57 6.59
N GLN A 26 -3.57 -15.95 7.37
CA GLN A 26 -4.03 -14.97 8.34
C GLN A 26 -4.69 -13.89 7.49
N GLU A 27 -6.00 -13.73 7.65
CA GLU A 27 -6.78 -12.65 7.05
C GLU A 27 -6.16 -11.35 7.56
N GLN A 28 -5.17 -10.84 6.81
CA GLN A 28 -4.41 -9.69 7.24
C GLN A 28 -5.33 -8.49 7.05
N ALA A 29 -5.71 -7.84 8.14
CA ALA A 29 -6.58 -6.68 8.10
C ALA A 29 -5.75 -5.39 8.01
N SER A 30 -6.24 -4.40 7.26
CA SER A 30 -5.61 -3.09 7.11
C SER A 30 -6.67 -2.02 6.88
N THR A 31 -6.35 -0.78 7.26
CA THR A 31 -7.14 0.42 6.92
C THR A 31 -6.55 1.18 5.73
N VAL A 32 -5.42 0.69 5.20
CA VAL A 32 -4.70 1.33 4.10
C VAL A 32 -5.31 0.90 2.77
N CYS A 33 -5.69 1.86 1.95
CA CYS A 33 -6.11 1.65 0.57
C CYS A 33 -4.96 2.02 -0.37
N THR A 34 -4.50 1.05 -1.18
CA THR A 34 -3.58 1.30 -2.29
C THR A 34 -4.39 1.53 -3.55
N PHE A 35 -4.40 2.75 -4.07
CA PHE A 35 -5.12 3.08 -5.30
C PHE A 35 -4.37 2.55 -6.52
N THR A 36 -5.06 1.84 -7.39
CA THR A 36 -4.51 1.29 -8.65
C THR A 36 -5.01 2.04 -9.87
N THR A 37 -6.10 2.80 -9.73
CA THR A 37 -6.71 3.57 -10.82
C THR A 37 -7.21 4.93 -10.34
N GLY A 38 -7.46 5.82 -11.31
CA GLY A 38 -7.99 7.15 -11.07
C GLY A 38 -6.91 8.16 -10.66
N PRO A 39 -7.32 9.35 -10.20
CA PRO A 39 -6.41 10.45 -9.93
C PRO A 39 -5.35 10.12 -8.88
N ARG A 40 -5.65 9.25 -7.91
CA ARG A 40 -4.71 8.83 -6.85
C ARG A 40 -3.95 7.54 -7.17
N ALA A 41 -3.99 7.02 -8.40
CA ALA A 41 -3.32 5.78 -8.75
C ALA A 41 -1.83 5.80 -8.36
N GLY A 42 -1.39 4.77 -7.63
CA GLY A 42 -0.05 4.64 -7.07
C GLY A 42 0.13 5.23 -5.66
N ALA A 43 -0.89 5.89 -5.10
CA ALA A 43 -0.86 6.39 -3.73
C ALA A 43 -1.48 5.39 -2.75
N ASN A 44 -1.05 5.48 -1.49
CA ASN A 44 -1.64 4.76 -0.37
C ASN A 44 -2.30 5.77 0.57
N TYR A 45 -3.51 5.46 1.03
CA TYR A 45 -4.23 6.31 1.98
C TYR A 45 -4.76 5.49 3.13
N ASP A 46 -4.46 5.92 4.35
CA ASP A 46 -4.92 5.25 5.56
C ASP A 46 -6.29 5.77 5.97
N TYR A 47 -7.34 4.98 5.77
CA TYR A 47 -8.70 5.34 6.17
C TYR A 47 -8.95 5.27 7.67
N ALA A 48 -7.99 4.80 8.49
CA ALA A 48 -8.10 4.89 9.95
C ALA A 48 -8.31 6.34 10.40
N GLN A 49 -7.74 7.31 9.66
CA GLN A 49 -7.86 8.74 9.96
C GLN A 49 -9.28 9.29 9.82
N ILE A 50 -10.15 8.61 9.06
CA ILE A 50 -11.58 8.95 8.93
C ILE A 50 -12.50 7.95 9.67
N GLY A 51 -11.93 7.12 10.54
CA GLY A 51 -12.68 6.21 11.41
C GLY A 51 -13.12 4.90 10.76
N TRP A 52 -12.54 4.51 9.61
CA TRP A 52 -12.81 3.20 9.04
C TRP A 52 -12.23 2.08 9.91
N GLN A 53 -12.98 0.97 9.98
CA GLN A 53 -12.50 -0.25 10.60
C GLN A 53 -11.53 -0.98 9.64
N PRO A 54 -10.52 -1.70 10.19
CA PRO A 54 -9.65 -2.54 9.37
C PRO A 54 -10.47 -3.54 8.55
N LEU A 55 -10.22 -3.58 7.24
CA LEU A 55 -10.82 -4.51 6.29
C LEU A 55 -9.79 -5.54 5.87
N ALA A 56 -10.23 -6.69 5.37
CA ALA A 56 -9.34 -7.70 4.83
C ALA A 56 -8.50 -7.13 3.67
N VAL A 57 -7.20 -7.41 3.67
CA VAL A 57 -6.32 -7.07 2.55
C VAL A 57 -6.85 -7.72 1.26
N GLY A 58 -6.85 -6.96 0.17
CA GLY A 58 -7.47 -7.34 -1.10
C GLY A 58 -8.93 -6.90 -1.24
N THR A 59 -9.56 -6.36 -0.19
CA THR A 59 -10.89 -5.75 -0.29
C THR A 59 -10.84 -4.52 -1.21
N PRO A 60 -11.77 -4.34 -2.16
CA PRO A 60 -11.81 -3.14 -2.99
C PRO A 60 -12.09 -1.89 -2.15
N CYS A 61 -11.43 -0.79 -2.47
CA CYS A 61 -11.59 0.50 -1.78
C CYS A 61 -11.62 1.66 -2.79
N ALA A 62 -12.31 2.75 -2.44
CA ALA A 62 -12.44 3.94 -3.29
C ALA A 62 -12.51 5.22 -2.45
N ASP A 63 -12.06 6.34 -3.00
CA ASP A 63 -12.02 7.64 -2.30
C ASP A 63 -13.23 8.54 -2.60
N GLY A 64 -14.16 8.11 -3.45
CA GLY A 64 -15.30 8.91 -3.91
C GLY A 64 -14.94 10.05 -4.88
N ALA A 65 -13.65 10.30 -5.13
CA ALA A 65 -13.15 11.27 -6.12
C ALA A 65 -12.78 10.59 -7.46
N GLY A 66 -13.13 9.30 -7.61
CA GLY A 66 -12.86 8.51 -8.82
C GLY A 66 -11.61 7.65 -8.75
N SER A 67 -10.93 7.58 -7.61
CA SER A 67 -9.81 6.64 -7.42
C SER A 67 -10.31 5.34 -6.82
N THR A 68 -9.87 4.22 -7.38
CA THR A 68 -10.17 2.88 -6.85
C THR A 68 -8.91 2.06 -6.68
N GLY A 69 -8.96 1.10 -5.77
CA GLY A 69 -7.82 0.32 -5.35
C GLY A 69 -8.21 -0.86 -4.49
N TYR A 70 -7.22 -1.38 -3.76
CA TYR A 70 -7.41 -2.50 -2.85
C TYR A 70 -6.78 -2.21 -1.49
N VAL A 71 -7.42 -2.71 -0.44
CA VAL A 71 -6.93 -2.63 0.93
C VAL A 71 -5.63 -3.41 1.04
N GLY A 72 -4.60 -2.82 1.62
CA GLY A 72 -3.28 -3.41 1.76
C GLY A 72 -2.15 -2.44 1.45
N GLY A 73 -0.92 -2.94 1.64
CA GLY A 73 0.29 -2.14 1.58
C GLY A 73 0.60 -1.43 2.90
N VAL A 74 1.73 -0.74 2.94
CA VAL A 74 2.09 0.16 4.04
C VAL A 74 1.45 1.51 3.72
N ALA A 75 0.84 2.17 4.71
CA ALA A 75 0.47 3.57 4.52
C ALA A 75 1.76 4.34 4.21
N THR A 76 1.98 4.74 2.96
CA THR A 76 2.84 5.88 2.73
C THR A 76 2.09 7.01 3.38
N ALA A 77 2.65 7.50 4.49
CA ALA A 77 2.04 8.57 5.22
C ALA A 77 1.67 9.66 4.20
N ALA A 78 0.39 9.97 4.05
CA ALA A 78 -0.04 11.24 3.49
C ALA A 78 0.38 12.40 4.44
N ALA A 79 1.48 12.25 5.19
CA ALA A 79 1.90 13.09 6.29
C ALA A 79 2.88 14.19 5.88
N ARG A 80 3.14 14.32 4.59
CA ARG A 80 3.52 15.61 4.01
C ARG A 80 2.66 15.73 2.77
N GLY A 81 1.73 16.69 2.77
CA GLY A 81 1.13 17.10 1.52
C GLY A 81 2.22 17.41 0.49
N SER A 82 1.85 17.43 -0.78
CA SER A 82 2.73 17.92 -1.84
C SER A 82 2.19 19.26 -2.34
N THR A 83 3.10 20.10 -2.79
CA THR A 83 2.79 21.30 -3.54
C THR A 83 3.00 21.09 -5.03
N VAL A 84 3.46 19.90 -5.44
CA VAL A 84 3.73 19.56 -6.83
C VAL A 84 2.47 19.07 -7.49
N CYS A 85 1.97 19.84 -8.44
CA CYS A 85 0.91 19.44 -9.36
C CYS A 85 1.51 18.73 -10.56
N HIS A 86 0.98 17.56 -10.93
CA HIS A 86 1.28 16.92 -12.19
C HIS A 86 0.08 16.98 -13.13
N PHE A 87 0.26 17.66 -14.25
CA PHE A 87 -0.80 17.88 -15.22
C PHE A 87 -1.07 16.61 -16.03
N THR A 88 -2.31 16.16 -16.01
CA THR A 88 -2.78 14.99 -16.75
C THR A 88 -3.65 15.37 -17.94
N ALA A 89 -4.08 16.62 -18.05
CA ALA A 89 -4.79 17.16 -19.21
C ALA A 89 -4.48 18.64 -19.46
N GLY A 90 -4.74 19.09 -20.69
CA GLY A 90 -4.55 20.46 -21.16
C GLY A 90 -3.14 20.75 -21.71
N PRO A 91 -2.81 22.03 -21.95
CA PRO A 91 -1.56 22.44 -22.62
C PRO A 91 -0.28 21.97 -21.92
N ARG A 92 -0.34 21.77 -20.60
CA ARG A 92 0.80 21.35 -19.77
C ARG A 92 0.83 19.84 -19.49
N THR A 93 0.00 19.02 -20.14
CA THR A 93 -0.08 17.57 -19.91
C THR A 93 1.30 16.91 -19.90
N GLY A 94 1.56 16.08 -18.89
CA GLY A 94 2.83 15.37 -18.68
C GLY A 94 3.91 16.19 -17.97
N SER A 95 3.67 17.48 -17.73
CA SER A 95 4.57 18.31 -16.93
C SER A 95 4.14 18.37 -15.46
N SER A 96 5.08 18.77 -14.60
CA SER A 96 4.82 19.08 -13.20
C SER A 96 5.18 20.53 -12.89
N PHE A 97 4.43 21.14 -11.98
CA PHE A 97 4.74 22.45 -11.44
C PHE A 97 4.61 22.45 -9.92
N ASP A 98 5.58 23.07 -9.25
CA ASP A 98 5.61 23.16 -7.80
C ASP A 98 5.01 24.50 -7.34
N TYR A 99 3.90 24.40 -6.61
CA TYR A 99 3.17 25.52 -6.06
C TYR A 99 3.61 25.92 -4.65
N GLN A 100 4.77 25.48 -4.16
CA GLN A 100 5.25 25.77 -2.79
C GLN A 100 5.25 27.25 -2.42
N ALA A 101 5.37 28.15 -3.41
CA ALA A 101 5.37 29.59 -3.18
C ALA A 101 3.96 30.19 -2.96
N ILE A 102 2.91 29.42 -3.26
CA ILE A 102 1.52 29.92 -3.32
C ILE A 102 0.55 29.03 -2.54
N TRP A 103 0.84 27.73 -2.40
CA TRP A 103 -0.01 26.74 -1.74
C TRP A 103 0.68 26.16 -0.52
N GLU A 104 -0.12 25.91 0.52
CA GLU A 104 0.27 24.95 1.54
C GLU A 104 0.24 23.53 0.95
N PRO A 105 1.04 22.59 1.50
CA PRO A 105 1.08 21.23 1.01
C PRO A 105 -0.31 20.57 1.05
N LEU A 106 -0.83 20.21 -0.12
CA LEU A 106 -2.13 19.57 -0.29
C LEU A 106 -1.97 18.05 -0.22
N PRO A 107 -2.99 17.29 0.20
CA PRO A 107 -2.94 15.83 0.15
C PRO A 107 -2.60 15.33 -1.26
N VAL A 108 -1.67 14.38 -1.37
CA VAL A 108 -1.40 13.69 -2.64
C VAL A 108 -2.69 13.08 -3.16
N GLY A 109 -3.00 13.35 -4.41
CA GLY A 109 -4.27 13.02 -5.04
C GLY A 109 -5.21 14.18 -5.27
N THR A 110 -4.98 15.32 -4.61
CA THR A 110 -5.86 16.48 -4.74
C THR A 110 -5.84 16.99 -6.18
N PRO A 111 -6.99 17.28 -6.81
CA PRO A 111 -7.02 17.91 -8.13
C PRO A 111 -6.38 19.30 -8.08
N CYS A 112 -5.58 19.63 -9.09
CA CYS A 112 -4.91 20.91 -9.24
C CYS A 112 -5.10 21.46 -10.66
N LEU A 113 -5.10 22.79 -10.77
CA LEU A 113 -5.29 23.52 -12.03
C LEU A 113 -4.37 24.75 -12.08
N ASP A 114 -3.98 25.15 -13.28
CA ASP A 114 -3.08 26.30 -13.50
C ASP A 114 -3.80 27.58 -13.93
N GLY A 115 -5.13 27.55 -14.07
CA GLY A 115 -5.93 28.68 -14.56
C GLY A 115 -5.77 28.98 -16.06
N ALA A 116 -4.87 28.27 -16.76
CA ALA A 116 -4.63 28.36 -18.20
C ALA A 116 -5.29 27.19 -18.97
N GLY A 117 -6.11 26.39 -18.29
CA GLY A 117 -6.82 25.25 -18.85
C GLY A 117 -6.11 23.91 -18.70
N SER A 118 -5.02 23.84 -17.93
CA SER A 118 -4.42 22.55 -17.55
C SER A 118 -5.01 22.04 -16.24
N THR A 119 -5.27 20.74 -16.17
CA THR A 119 -5.70 20.05 -14.95
C THR A 119 -4.75 18.91 -14.64
N GLY A 120 -4.62 18.60 -13.36
CA GLY A 120 -3.66 17.64 -12.87
C GLY A 120 -3.99 17.14 -11.47
N ILE A 121 -3.10 16.35 -10.91
CA ILE A 121 -3.18 15.78 -9.57
C ILE A 121 -1.90 16.10 -8.80
N VAL A 122 -2.07 16.51 -7.54
CA VAL A 122 -0.97 16.71 -6.59
C VAL A 122 -0.27 15.38 -6.31
N ARG A 123 1.07 15.31 -6.43
CA ARG A 123 1.87 14.09 -6.20
C ARG A 123 3.24 14.34 -5.62
#